data_AF-N4X642-F1
#
_entry.id   AF-N4X642-F1
#
_cell.length_a   1.000
_cell.length_b   1.000
_cell.length_c   1.000
_cell.angle_alpha   90.00
_cell.angle_beta   90.00
_cell.angle_gamma   90.00
#
_symmetry.space_group_name_H-M   'P 1'
#
loop_
_entity.id
_entity.type
_entity.pdbx_description
1 polymer ?
#
loop_
_entity_poly.entity_id
_entity_poly.type
_entity_poly.pdbx_seq_one_letter_code
_entity_poly.pdbx_strand_id
1 'polypeptide(L)' 'MERHTKTALIEPNVPMDVLVQETMKAGLLPPVVMEFPGITVGGGFVGTAGESSSFKYGFFDRTVLSAEVVLADGTL' A
#
# COMPACT_ATOMS: atom_id res chain seq x y z
N MET A 1 -9.01 8.96 -2.50
CA MET A 1 -7.66 9.55 -2.35
C MET A 1 -7.79 11.01 -2.01
N GLU A 2 -6.99 11.48 -1.08
CA GLU A 2 -6.89 12.90 -0.73
C GLU A 2 -5.68 13.50 -1.46
N ARG A 3 -5.93 14.52 -2.29
CA ARG A 3 -4.91 15.09 -3.18
C ARG A 3 -3.93 16.00 -2.43
N HIS A 4 -4.39 16.69 -1.39
CA HIS A 4 -3.52 17.61 -0.63
C HIS A 4 -2.49 16.84 0.19
N THR A 5 -2.91 15.76 0.86
CA THR A 5 -2.02 14.92 1.68
C THR A 5 -1.35 13.79 0.89
N LYS A 6 -1.77 13.55 -0.36
CA LYS A 6 -1.32 12.44 -1.22
C LYS A 6 -1.53 11.08 -0.55
N THR A 7 -2.68 10.90 0.09
CA THR A 7 -3.03 9.68 0.84
C THR A 7 -4.14 8.92 0.13
N ALA A 8 -4.05 7.59 0.15
CA ALA A 8 -5.09 6.70 -0.35
C ALA A 8 -5.62 5.83 0.80
N LEU A 9 -6.95 5.79 0.95
CA LEU A 9 -7.63 4.78 1.76
C LEU A 9 -8.01 3.63 0.82
N ILE A 10 -7.62 2.40 1.18
CA ILE A 10 -7.67 1.22 0.30
C ILE A 10 -7.93 -0.04 1.10
N GLU A 11 -8.65 -0.98 0.50
CA GLU A 11 -8.87 -2.31 1.08
C GLU A 11 -7.59 -3.17 0.99
N PRO A 12 -7.30 -4.01 1.99
CA PRO A 12 -6.06 -4.79 2.03
C PRO A 12 -5.95 -5.83 0.91
N ASN A 13 -7.09 -6.28 0.36
CA ASN A 13 -7.12 -7.25 -0.73
C ASN A 13 -6.90 -6.62 -2.12
N VAL A 14 -6.75 -5.29 -2.22
CA VAL A 14 -6.47 -4.62 -3.48
C VAL A 14 -5.09 -5.04 -4.00
N PRO A 15 -4.99 -5.56 -5.23
CA PRO A 15 -3.71 -5.84 -5.88
C PRO A 15 -2.90 -4.56 -6.17
N MET A 16 -1.57 -4.65 -6.12
CA MET A 16 -0.66 -3.51 -6.33
C MET A 16 -0.80 -2.88 -7.73
N ASP A 17 -0.99 -3.69 -8.77
CA ASP A 17 -1.21 -3.22 -10.14
C ASP A 17 -2.48 -2.36 -10.25
N VAL A 18 -3.56 -2.77 -9.58
CA VAL A 18 -4.80 -1.97 -9.50
C VAL A 18 -4.54 -0.67 -8.74
N LEU A 19 -3.83 -0.71 -7.60
CA LEU A 19 -3.49 0.50 -6.86
C LEU A 19 -2.68 1.50 -7.71
N VAL A 20 -1.69 1.02 -8.45
CA VAL A 20 -0.89 1.85 -9.37
C VAL A 20 -1.78 2.47 -10.45
N GLN A 21 -2.65 1.67 -11.09
CA GLN A 21 -3.57 2.18 -12.10
C GLN A 21 -4.50 3.28 -11.56
N GLU A 22 -5.06 3.11 -10.36
CA GLU A 22 -5.96 4.10 -9.75
C GLU A 22 -5.22 5.36 -9.26
N THR A 23 -4.02 5.21 -8.69
CA THR A 23 -3.19 6.37 -8.28
C THR A 23 -2.74 7.20 -9.47
N MET A 24 -2.40 6.56 -10.60
CA MET A 24 -1.98 7.25 -11.83
C MET A 24 -3.08 8.16 -12.40
N LYS A 25 -4.36 7.78 -12.29
CA LYS A 25 -5.51 8.65 -12.68
C LYS A 25 -5.53 9.95 -11.87
N ALA A 26 -4.97 9.93 -10.66
CA ALA A 26 -4.83 11.11 -9.81
C ALA A 26 -3.49 11.85 -10.01
N GLY A 27 -2.59 11.35 -10.86
CA GLY A 27 -1.23 11.90 -11.03
C GLY A 27 -0.29 11.56 -9.87
N LEU A 28 -0.56 10.46 -9.16
CA LEU A 28 0.23 9.98 -8.02
C LEU A 28 0.73 8.55 -8.28
N LEU A 29 1.68 8.10 -7.47
CA LEU A 29 2.17 6.73 -7.41
C LEU A 29 2.45 6.33 -5.96
N PRO A 30 2.28 5.05 -5.58
CA PRO A 30 2.76 4.54 -4.30
C PRO A 30 4.29 4.73 -4.19
N PRO A 31 4.85 5.06 -3.01
CA PRO A 31 6.30 5.27 -2.87
C PRO A 31 7.12 3.99 -3.11
N VAL A 32 6.55 2.83 -2.80
CA VAL A 32 7.13 1.49 -2.98
C VAL A 32 6.10 0.65 -3.73
N VAL A 33 6.51 0.05 -4.85
CA VAL A 33 5.63 -0.72 -5.74
C VAL A 33 6.23 -2.10 -5.93
N MET A 34 5.50 -3.13 -5.52
CA MET A 34 5.94 -4.52 -5.64
C MET A 34 5.97 -5.01 -7.09
N GLU A 35 7.00 -5.80 -7.45
CA GLU A 35 7.26 -6.26 -8.83
C GLU A 35 6.16 -7.15 -9.40
N PHE A 36 5.60 -8.06 -8.60
CA PHE A 36 4.68 -9.09 -9.09
C PHE A 36 3.22 -8.59 -9.11
N PRO A 37 2.54 -8.59 -10.28
CA PRO A 37 1.12 -8.32 -10.37
C PRO A 37 0.33 -9.33 -9.52
N GLY A 38 -0.59 -8.84 -8.69
CA GLY A 38 -1.37 -9.68 -7.78
C GLY A 38 -0.89 -9.72 -6.33
N ILE A 39 0.30 -9.22 -5.99
CA ILE A 39 0.63 -8.97 -4.58
C ILE A 39 -0.35 -7.92 -4.06
N THR A 40 -1.09 -8.27 -2.99
CA THR A 40 -2.07 -7.37 -2.38
C THR A 40 -1.40 -6.36 -1.47
N VAL A 41 -2.07 -5.23 -1.24
CA VAL A 41 -1.63 -4.18 -0.32
C VAL A 41 -1.40 -4.73 1.09
N GLY A 42 -2.35 -5.54 1.60
CA GLY A 42 -2.24 -6.19 2.90
C GLY A 42 -1.09 -7.20 2.95
N GLY A 43 -0.89 -7.96 1.87
CA GLY A 43 0.25 -8.87 1.75
C GLY A 43 1.59 -8.13 1.76
N GLY A 44 1.69 -7.02 1.04
CA GLY A 44 2.88 -6.17 1.04
C GLY A 44 3.16 -5.52 2.40
N PHE A 45 2.12 -5.12 3.11
CA PHE A 45 2.20 -4.56 4.47
C PHE A 45 2.72 -5.58 5.48
N VAL A 46 2.06 -6.75 5.59
CA VAL A 46 2.45 -7.80 6.56
C VAL A 46 3.78 -8.46 6.17
N GLY A 47 4.04 -8.60 4.87
CA GLY A 47 5.24 -9.23 4.33
C GLY A 47 6.48 -8.34 4.32
N THR A 48 6.38 -7.06 4.73
CA THR A 48 7.51 -6.11 4.71
C THR A 48 8.14 -6.02 3.31
N ALA A 49 7.31 -5.82 2.28
CA ALA A 49 7.79 -5.84 0.90
C ALA A 49 8.82 -4.73 0.62
N GLY A 50 9.96 -5.11 0.02
CA GLY A 50 11.05 -4.21 -0.29
C GLY A 50 11.37 -4.20 -1.78
N GLU A 51 11.61 -3.01 -2.32
CA GLU A 51 11.79 -2.80 -3.75
C GLU A 51 12.83 -1.71 -4.03
N SER A 52 13.08 -1.42 -5.31
CA SER A 52 14.13 -0.49 -5.75
C SER A 52 14.08 0.91 -5.11
N SER A 53 12.91 1.41 -4.71
CA SER A 53 12.75 2.71 -4.04
C SER A 53 12.81 2.63 -2.51
N SER A 54 12.89 1.42 -1.95
CA SER A 54 12.88 1.21 -0.50
C SER A 54 14.10 1.78 0.21
N PHE A 55 15.23 1.98 -0.46
CA PHE A 55 16.38 2.67 0.15
C PHE A 55 16.04 4.11 0.56
N LYS A 56 15.07 4.74 -0.13
CA LYS A 56 14.66 6.12 0.11
C LYS A 56 13.46 6.22 1.05
N TYR A 57 12.51 5.30 0.93
CA TYR A 57 11.21 5.39 1.64
C TYR A 57 11.02 4.32 2.74
N GLY A 58 11.99 3.41 2.90
CA GLY A 58 11.81 2.19 3.69
C GLY A 58 11.05 1.11 2.91
N PHE A 59 10.80 -0.02 3.56
CA PHE A 59 9.92 -1.06 3.04
C PHE A 59 8.46 -0.58 3.00
N PHE A 60 7.59 -1.33 2.31
CA PHE A 60 6.21 -0.91 2.04
C PHE A 60 5.42 -0.60 3.32
N ASP A 61 5.65 -1.34 4.41
CA ASP A 61 5.07 -1.09 5.74
C ASP A 61 5.35 0.32 6.26
N ARG A 62 6.52 0.89 5.94
CA ARG A 62 6.90 2.25 6.34
C ARG A 62 6.17 3.35 5.57
N THR A 63 5.46 2.99 4.50
CA THR A 63 4.66 3.91 3.69
C THR A 63 3.19 3.96 4.12
N VAL A 64 2.76 3.06 5.01
CA VAL A 64 1.39 2.96 5.52
C VAL A 64 1.23 3.85 6.76
N LEU A 65 0.26 4.76 6.72
CA LEU A 65 0.01 5.71 7.82
C LEU A 65 -0.81 5.08 8.96
N SER A 66 -1.76 4.21 8.62
CA SER A 66 -2.65 3.53 9.56
C SER A 66 -3.30 2.32 8.87
N ALA A 67 -3.71 1.34 9.67
CA ALA A 67 -4.49 0.19 9.22
C ALA A 67 -5.54 -0.17 10.29
N GLU A 68 -6.70 -0.62 9.84
CA GLU A 68 -7.71 -1.25 10.70
C GLU A 68 -7.46 -2.77 10.67
N VAL A 69 -7.40 -3.40 11.84
CA VAL A 69 -6.95 -4.80 11.95
C VAL A 69 -7.88 -5.56 12.87
N VAL A 70 -8.53 -6.58 12.32
CA VAL A 70 -9.37 -7.47 13.12
C VAL A 70 -8.49 -8.30 14.07
N LEU A 71 -8.74 -8.17 15.36
CA LEU A 71 -8.05 -8.88 16.43
C LEU A 71 -8.58 -10.32 16.61
N ALA A 72 -7.88 -11.11 17.43
CA ALA A 72 -8.21 -12.52 17.65
C ALA A 72 -9.61 -12.76 18.26
N ASP A 73 -10.15 -11.77 18.97
CA ASP A 73 -11.50 -11.79 19.54
C ASP A 73 -12.58 -11.27 18.58
N GLY A 74 -12.21 -10.90 17.34
CA GLY A 74 -13.10 -10.38 16.33
C GLY A 74 -13.39 -8.87 16.42
N THR A 75 -12.74 -8.14 17.33
CA THR A 75 -12.82 -6.67 17.39
C THR A 75 -11.95 -6.01 16.31
N LEU A 76 -12.27 -4.77 15.92
CA LEU A 76 -11.53 -3.98 14.91
C LEU A 76 -10.53 -3.01 15.55
#